data_AF-A0A9D8JJE0-F1
#
_entry.id   AF-A0A9D8JJE0-F1
#
_cell.length_a   1.000
_cell.length_b   1.000
_cell.length_c   1.000
_cell.angle_alpha   90.00
_cell.angle_beta   90.00
_cell.angle_gamma   90.00
#
_symmetry.space_group_name_H-M   'P 1'
#
loop_
_entity.id
_entity.type
_entity.pdbx_description
1 polymer ?
#
loop_
_entity_poly.entity_id
_entity_poly.type
_entity_poly.pdbx_seq_one_letter_code
_entity_poly.pdbx_strand_id
1 'polypeptide(L)'
;MSMPELKDAKDALEDLSAEDEAREIARLREKARLDMDSIMANAKKEGRAEQSLFLLKKLLSDAVTSALSNARLAELTGLTEAEVAKERAMRSK
;
A
#
# COMPACT_ATOMS: atom_id res chain seq x y z
N MET A 1 -37.01 46.59 1.65
CA MET A 1 -36.04 45.73 2.35
C MET A 1 -35.00 46.65 2.92
N SER A 2 -34.86 46.66 4.24
CA SER A 2 -33.89 47.54 4.90
C SER A 2 -32.49 46.94 4.68
N MET A 3 -31.49 47.79 4.43
CA MET A 3 -30.08 47.39 4.23
C MET A 3 -29.50 46.45 5.31
N PRO A 4 -29.91 46.52 6.60
CA PRO A 4 -29.48 45.57 7.63
C PRO A 4 -29.87 44.12 7.34
N GLU A 5 -31.10 43.86 6.90
CA GLU A 5 -31.63 42.51 6.66
C GLU A 5 -30.87 41.78 5.54
N LEU A 6 -30.42 42.52 4.52
CA LEU A 6 -29.62 41.99 3.42
C LEU A 6 -28.18 41.67 3.82
N LYS A 7 -27.63 42.41 4.80
CA LYS A 7 -26.29 42.18 5.31
C LYS A 7 -26.25 40.91 6.17
N ASP A 8 -27.20 40.75 7.07
CA ASP A 8 -27.30 39.55 7.92
C ASP A 8 -27.50 38.27 7.09
N ALA A 9 -28.27 38.36 6.00
CA ALA A 9 -28.45 37.24 5.06
C ALA A 9 -27.17 36.92 4.27
N LYS A 10 -26.35 37.93 3.93
CA LYS A 10 -25.06 37.73 3.26
C LYS A 10 -24.05 37.08 4.20
N ASP A 11 -23.96 37.56 5.44
CA ASP A 11 -23.03 37.05 6.44
C ASP A 11 -23.38 35.58 6.78
N ALA A 12 -24.67 35.26 6.94
CA ALA A 12 -25.12 33.88 7.16
C ALA A 12 -24.83 32.93 5.97
N LEU A 13 -24.88 33.44 4.74
CA LEU A 13 -24.52 32.65 3.55
C LEU A 13 -23.00 32.42 3.44
N GLU A 14 -22.18 33.41 3.82
CA GLU A 14 -20.73 33.27 3.87
C GLU A 14 -20.29 32.26 4.93
N ASP A 15 -20.94 32.25 6.10
CA ASP A 15 -20.68 31.26 7.16
C ASP A 15 -21.05 29.83 6.73
N LEU A 16 -22.21 29.64 6.09
CA LEU A 16 -22.62 28.34 5.54
C LEU A 16 -21.66 27.84 4.46
N SER A 17 -21.20 28.73 3.58
CA SER A 17 -20.19 28.42 2.55
C SER A 17 -18.85 28.01 3.17
N ALA A 18 -18.42 28.70 4.22
CA ALA A 18 -17.18 28.38 4.94
C ALA A 18 -17.25 27.01 5.64
N GLU A 19 -18.41 26.65 6.20
CA GLU A 19 -18.63 25.33 6.80
C GLU A 19 -18.64 24.20 5.76
N ASP A 20 -19.23 24.44 4.58
CA ASP A 20 -19.26 23.47 3.49
C ASP A 20 -17.85 23.27 2.89
N GLU A 21 -17.09 24.34 2.71
CA GLU A 21 -15.67 24.27 2.32
C GLU A 21 -14.83 23.52 3.36
N ALA A 22 -15.04 23.78 4.65
CA ALA A 22 -14.34 23.07 5.73
C ALA A 22 -14.66 21.57 5.74
N ARG A 23 -15.93 21.19 5.50
CA ARG A 23 -16.35 19.79 5.37
C ARG A 23 -15.72 19.12 4.15
N GLU A 24 -15.66 19.82 3.01
CA GLU A 24 -15.05 19.25 1.80
C GLU A 24 -13.53 19.09 1.96
N ILE A 25 -12.85 20.05 2.58
CA ILE A 25 -11.42 19.93 2.91
C ILE A 25 -11.18 18.75 3.86
N ALA A 26 -12.03 18.54 4.86
CA ALA A 26 -11.92 17.40 5.77
C ALA A 26 -12.11 16.06 5.03
N ARG A 27 -13.09 15.99 4.12
CA ARG A 27 -13.32 14.81 3.27
C ARG A 27 -12.12 14.51 2.38
N LEU A 28 -11.55 15.53 1.74
CA LEU A 28 -10.37 15.38 0.88
C LEU A 28 -9.14 14.91 1.67
N ARG A 29 -8.95 15.43 2.89
CA ARG A 29 -7.88 14.97 3.79
C ARG A 29 -8.04 13.50 4.18
N GLU A 30 -9.24 13.08 4.54
CA GLU A 30 -9.48 11.67 4.90
C GLU A 30 -9.28 10.75 3.70
N LYS A 31 -9.74 11.16 2.51
CA LYS A 31 -9.47 10.41 1.28
C LYS A 31 -7.97 10.28 1.01
N ALA A 32 -7.21 11.38 1.10
CA ALA A 32 -5.77 11.35 0.89
C ALA A 32 -5.05 10.46 1.92
N ARG A 33 -5.52 10.45 3.17
CA ARG A 33 -5.00 9.58 4.23
C ARG A 33 -5.21 8.11 3.88
N LEU A 34 -6.42 7.72 3.46
CA LEU A 34 -6.73 6.35 3.05
C LEU A 34 -5.91 5.90 1.83
N ASP A 35 -5.74 6.79 0.84
CA ASP A 35 -4.90 6.52 -0.34
C ASP A 35 -3.43 6.31 0.05
N MET A 36 -2.89 7.15 0.95
CA MET A 36 -1.54 6.98 1.49
C MET A 36 -1.36 5.68 2.29
N ASP A 37 -2.32 5.34 3.15
CA ASP A 37 -2.30 4.09 3.92
C ASP A 37 -2.28 2.87 2.98
N SER A 38 -3.07 2.91 1.90
CA SER A 38 -3.11 1.88 0.86
C SER A 38 -1.79 1.76 0.11
N ILE A 39 -1.19 2.89 -0.30
CA ILE A 39 0.12 2.91 -0.97
C ILE A 39 1.20 2.32 -0.06
N MET A 40 1.23 2.72 1.21
CA MET A 40 2.20 2.21 2.19
C MET A 40 2.02 0.72 2.45
N ALA A 41 0.77 0.24 2.54
CA ALA A 41 0.48 -1.18 2.72
C ALA A 41 0.97 -2.01 1.51
N ASN A 42 0.73 -1.51 0.30
CA ASN A 42 1.19 -2.15 -0.94
C ASN A 42 2.72 -2.16 -1.03
N ALA A 43 3.39 -1.03 -0.79
CA ALA A 43 4.85 -0.93 -0.79
C ALA A 43 5.49 -1.90 0.23
N LYS A 44 4.91 -2.03 1.43
CA LYS A 44 5.37 -2.99 2.44
C LYS A 44 5.14 -4.45 2.04
N LYS A 45 4.10 -4.73 1.26
CA LYS A 45 3.84 -6.08 0.73
C LYS A 45 4.83 -6.42 -0.39
N GLU A 46 5.04 -5.50 -1.32
CA GLU A 46 5.99 -5.66 -2.43
C GLU A 46 7.42 -5.78 -1.93
N GLY A 47 7.86 -4.91 -1.02
CA GLY A 47 9.21 -4.99 -0.45
C GLY A 47 9.49 -6.30 0.31
N ARG A 48 8.48 -6.87 0.98
CA ARG A 48 8.60 -8.21 1.58
C ARG A 48 8.72 -9.31 0.54
N ALA A 49 7.93 -9.25 -0.54
CA ALA A 49 8.01 -10.22 -1.63
C ALA A 49 9.38 -10.16 -2.33
N GLU A 50 9.90 -8.97 -2.59
CA GLU A 50 11.24 -8.78 -3.16
C GLU A 50 12.34 -9.34 -2.27
N GLN A 51 12.26 -9.09 -0.95
CA GLN A 51 13.22 -9.62 0.02
C GLN A 51 13.20 -11.16 0.06
N SER A 52 12.01 -11.76 0.10
CA SER A 52 11.84 -13.21 0.07
C SER A 52 12.40 -13.83 -1.21
N LEU A 53 12.18 -13.19 -2.36
CA LEU A 53 12.69 -13.64 -3.65
C LEU A 53 14.23 -13.49 -3.74
N PHE A 54 14.79 -12.40 -3.22
CA PHE A 54 16.22 -12.20 -3.12
C PHE A 54 16.88 -13.28 -2.25
N LEU A 55 16.28 -13.58 -1.09
CA LEU A 55 16.76 -14.62 -0.20
C LEU A 55 16.70 -16.00 -0.88
N LEU A 56 15.60 -16.31 -1.57
CA LEU A 56 15.47 -17.55 -2.34
C LEU A 56 16.59 -17.67 -3.39
N LYS A 57 16.85 -16.62 -4.17
CA LYS A 57 17.92 -16.62 -5.18
C LYS A 57 19.30 -16.85 -4.56
N LYS A 58 19.55 -16.28 -3.37
CA LYS A 58 20.79 -16.49 -2.62
C LYS A 58 20.92 -17.95 -2.15
N LEU A 59 19.87 -18.54 -1.59
CA LEU A 59 19.85 -19.95 -1.17
C LEU A 59 20.02 -20.90 -2.38
N LEU A 60 19.40 -20.59 -3.51
CA LEU A 60 19.57 -21.38 -4.74
C LEU A 60 20.95 -21.23 -5.38
N SER A 61 21.73 -20.22 -5.01
CA SER A 61 23.13 -20.04 -5.48
C SER A 61 24.16 -20.77 -4.62
N ASP A 62 23.80 -21.18 -3.42
CA ASP A 62 24.68 -21.91 -2.51
C ASP A 62 24.51 -23.43 -2.71
N ALA A 63 25.62 -24.15 -2.86
CA ALA A 63 25.64 -25.57 -3.18
C ALA A 63 25.02 -26.44 -2.07
N VAL A 64 25.10 -25.99 -0.81
CA VAL A 64 24.55 -26.73 0.33
C VAL A 64 23.03 -26.57 0.40
N THR A 65 22.54 -25.35 0.18
CA THR A 65 21.13 -25.01 0.33
C THR A 65 20.30 -25.22 -0.95
N SER A 66 20.93 -25.26 -2.12
CA SER A 66 20.27 -25.59 -3.40
C SER A 66 19.78 -27.04 -3.51
N ALA A 67 20.32 -27.96 -2.69
CA ALA A 67 19.85 -29.35 -2.60
C ALA A 67 18.62 -29.53 -1.70
N LEU A 68 18.21 -28.50 -0.95
CA LEU A 68 17.04 -28.58 -0.06
C LEU A 68 15.73 -28.73 -0.85
N SER A 69 14.74 -29.40 -0.24
CA SER A 69 13.41 -29.53 -0.83
C SER A 69 12.72 -28.17 -0.99
N ASN A 70 11.74 -28.09 -1.91
CA ASN A 70 10.95 -26.88 -2.10
C ASN A 70 10.21 -26.48 -0.82
N ALA A 71 9.67 -27.44 -0.08
CA ALA A 71 9.06 -27.22 1.24
C ALA A 71 10.00 -26.50 2.21
N ARG A 72 11.27 -26.95 2.31
CA ARG A 72 12.22 -26.35 3.23
C ARG A 72 12.66 -24.94 2.80
N LEU A 73 12.78 -24.70 1.50
CA LEU A 73 13.09 -23.37 0.97
C LEU A 73 11.90 -22.40 1.14
N ALA A 74 10.67 -22.90 0.99
CA ALA A 74 9.44 -22.14 1.25
C ALA A 74 9.38 -21.68 2.70
N GLU A 75 9.65 -22.57 3.67
CA GLU A 75 9.74 -22.21 5.09
C GLU A 75 10.80 -21.13 5.39
N LEU A 76 11.99 -21.25 4.80
CA LEU A 76 13.10 -20.32 5.05
C LEU A 76 12.89 -18.93 4.43
N THR A 77 12.09 -18.85 3.36
CA THR A 77 11.88 -17.60 2.59
C THR A 77 10.51 -16.97 2.85
N GLY A 78 9.59 -17.70 3.46
CA GLY A 78 8.19 -17.30 3.62
C GLY A 78 7.39 -17.33 2.31
N LEU A 79 7.93 -17.94 1.26
CA LEU A 79 7.27 -18.16 -0.02
C LEU A 79 6.47 -19.46 0.00
N THR A 80 5.61 -19.66 -0.99
CA THR A 80 4.95 -20.95 -1.24
C THR A 80 5.87 -21.90 -2.00
N GLU A 81 5.64 -23.21 -1.87
CA GLU A 81 6.39 -24.22 -2.63
C GLU A 81 6.26 -24.05 -4.15
N ALA A 82 5.10 -23.56 -4.61
CA ALA A 82 4.85 -23.30 -6.03
C ALA A 82 5.73 -22.15 -6.57
N GLU A 83 5.90 -21.08 -5.79
CA GLU A 83 6.78 -19.95 -6.14
C GLU A 83 8.25 -20.39 -6.19
N VAL A 84 8.67 -21.21 -5.21
CA VAL A 84 10.02 -21.79 -5.19
C VAL A 84 10.26 -22.68 -6.42
N ALA A 85 9.30 -23.54 -6.77
CA ALA A 85 9.39 -24.42 -7.92
C ALA A 85 9.50 -23.63 -9.24
N LYS A 86 8.72 -22.55 -9.37
CA LYS A 86 8.75 -21.67 -10.54
C LYS A 86 10.11 -20.99 -10.69
N GLU A 87 10.68 -20.46 -9.60
CA GLU A 87 12.00 -19.81 -9.63
C GLU A 87 13.11 -20.81 -9.99
N ARG A 88 13.08 -22.03 -9.43
CA ARG A 88 14.02 -23.11 -9.80
C ARG A 88 13.93 -23.45 -11.28
N ALA A 89 12.71 -23.62 -11.81
CA ALA A 89 12.49 -23.94 -13.21
C ALA A 89 12.97 -22.83 -14.17
N MET A 90 12.91 -21.56 -13.75
CA MET A 90 13.45 -20.44 -14.53
C MET A 90 14.98 -20.41 -14.58
N ARG A 91 15.67 -20.92 -13.55
CA ARG A 91 17.14 -21.01 -13.51
C ARG A 91 17.73 -22.22 -14.25
N SER A 92 16.94 -23.27 -14.47
CA SER A 92 17.39 -24.47 -15.20
C SER A 92 17.26 -24.37 -16.72
N LYS A 93 16.79 -23.23 -17.25
CA LYS A 93 16.77 -22.90 -18.68
C LYS A 93 18.00 -22.09 -19.04
#